data_AF-A0A1V4MTR7-F1
#
_entry.id   AF-A0A1V4MTR7-F1
#
_cell.length_a   1.000
_cell.length_b   1.000
_cell.length_c   1.000
_cell.angle_alpha   90.00
_cell.angle_beta   90.00
_cell.angle_gamma   90.00
#
_symmetry.space_group_name_H-M   'P 1'
#
loop_
_entity.id
_entity.type
_entity.pdbx_description
1 polymer ?
#
loop_
_entity_poly.entity_id
_entity_poly.type
_entity_poly.pdbx_seq_one_letter_code
_entity_poly.pdbx_strand_id
1 'polypeptide(L)'
;MSKGIGRRSMIHRTVVLCLVVLSTATGFSRADYWHGDFTDGSALTLSDGAVVYEDADTGSASVDMLPAGTEVEITGSGGDILLENGTATYWYSVSVPRERGVCEGWMTGTSLALAFQPLGGDTLFLYGITGYDPGTCSFSSAARVLVSGRMVSEIVFSPPDGGFGQVPYSYSVRSAPAVPEGLRGLRDIVRLSFIYEACGFLNRDILLCWTGDELIMGPSADSQFEASEYRFVQSFVLPADSSGRPEEVRVLTEVSQWEEGTEDYVLTDTYSTVHAWDGSGFIEH
;
A
#
# COMPACT_ATOMS: atom_id res chain seq x y z
N MET A 1 -38.05 71.04 -34.30
CA MET A 1 -37.60 71.91 -33.19
C MET A 1 -37.94 71.21 -31.87
N SER A 2 -36.97 71.12 -30.95
CA SER A 2 -37.08 70.70 -29.52
C SER A 2 -37.39 69.21 -29.26
N LYS A 3 -36.39 68.37 -28.96
CA LYS A 3 -35.77 68.05 -27.64
C LYS A 3 -36.65 67.20 -26.71
N GLY A 4 -36.16 66.01 -26.39
CA GLY A 4 -36.67 65.13 -25.35
C GLY A 4 -35.73 63.96 -25.07
N ILE A 5 -34.54 64.25 -24.52
CA ILE A 5 -33.55 63.26 -24.07
C ILE A 5 -33.92 62.84 -22.65
N GLY A 6 -34.44 61.62 -22.50
CA GLY A 6 -34.72 60.98 -21.21
C GLY A 6 -33.62 59.97 -20.85
N ARG A 7 -32.85 60.29 -19.81
CA ARG A 7 -31.76 59.48 -19.23
C ARG A 7 -32.22 58.06 -18.88
N ARG A 8 -31.57 57.03 -19.45
CA ARG A 8 -31.58 55.68 -18.90
C ARG A 8 -30.38 55.52 -17.96
N SER A 9 -30.68 55.38 -16.68
CA SER A 9 -29.74 55.02 -15.61
C SER A 9 -29.18 53.63 -15.88
N MET A 10 -27.86 53.55 -16.10
CA MET A 10 -27.12 52.32 -16.33
C MET A 10 -26.64 51.81 -14.97
N ILE A 11 -27.38 50.90 -14.36
CA ILE A 11 -26.98 50.22 -13.12
C ILE A 11 -25.80 49.30 -13.47
N HIS A 12 -24.58 49.71 -13.13
CA HIS A 12 -23.42 48.84 -13.13
C HIS A 12 -23.60 47.79 -12.03
N ARG A 13 -24.00 46.57 -12.42
CA ARG A 13 -23.87 45.39 -11.57
C ARG A 13 -22.43 44.90 -11.66
N THR A 14 -21.61 45.30 -10.70
CA THR A 14 -20.29 44.70 -10.47
C THR A 14 -20.51 43.23 -10.10
N VAL A 15 -20.25 42.33 -11.04
CA VAL A 15 -20.15 40.89 -10.77
C VAL A 15 -18.81 40.67 -10.08
N VAL A 16 -18.84 40.45 -8.77
CA VAL A 16 -17.68 40.00 -8.00
C VAL A 16 -17.49 38.52 -8.35
N LEU A 17 -16.54 38.25 -9.25
CA LEU A 17 -16.10 36.91 -9.58
C LEU A 17 -15.23 36.40 -8.42
N CYS A 18 -15.83 35.68 -7.48
CA CYS A 18 -15.08 34.92 -6.48
C CYS A 18 -14.37 33.75 -7.18
N LEU A 19 -13.09 33.95 -7.46
CA LEU A 19 -12.19 32.93 -7.99
C LEU A 19 -11.87 31.97 -6.84
N VAL A 20 -12.64 30.87 -6.73
CA VAL A 20 -12.33 29.77 -5.83
C VAL A 20 -11.15 29.02 -6.43
N VAL A 21 -9.96 29.29 -5.92
CA VAL A 21 -8.78 28.47 -6.19
C VAL A 21 -8.97 27.18 -5.40
N LEU A 22 -9.52 26.16 -6.06
CA LEU A 22 -9.44 24.78 -5.59
C LEU A 22 -7.97 24.38 -5.66
N SER A 23 -7.27 24.56 -4.54
CA SER A 23 -5.96 23.96 -4.31
C SER A 23 -6.14 22.44 -4.31
N THR A 24 -5.96 21.82 -5.47
CA THR A 24 -5.71 20.39 -5.56
C THR A 24 -4.35 20.14 -4.92
N ALA A 25 -4.32 19.99 -3.61
CA ALA A 25 -3.24 19.29 -2.95
C ALA A 25 -3.30 17.85 -3.48
N THR A 26 -2.60 17.60 -4.59
CA THR A 26 -2.18 16.26 -4.95
C THR A 26 -1.24 15.83 -3.85
N GLY A 27 -1.79 15.28 -2.77
CA GLY A 27 -1.02 14.59 -1.77
C GLY A 27 -0.29 13.48 -2.51
N PHE A 28 1.03 13.61 -2.62
CA PHE A 28 1.85 12.43 -2.83
C PHE A 28 1.53 11.53 -1.66
N SER A 29 0.81 10.43 -1.92
CA SER A 29 0.62 9.38 -0.93
C SER A 29 2.02 8.86 -0.62
N ARG A 30 2.57 9.32 0.51
CA ARG A 30 3.78 8.75 1.10
C ARG A 30 3.51 7.25 1.28
N ALA A 31 4.53 6.40 1.12
CA ALA A 31 4.35 4.98 1.45
C ALA A 31 3.81 4.88 2.89
N ASP A 32 2.89 3.94 3.10
CA ASP A 32 2.22 3.74 4.38
C ASP A 32 3.25 3.28 5.45
N TYR A 33 4.33 2.66 5.01
CA TYR A 33 5.52 2.28 5.77
C TYR A 33 6.79 2.59 4.97
N TRP A 34 7.76 3.30 5.54
CA TRP A 34 8.90 3.84 4.81
C TRP A 34 10.23 3.37 5.40
N HIS A 35 11.02 2.64 4.59
CA HIS A 35 12.34 2.11 4.95
C HIS A 35 12.43 1.38 6.29
N GLY A 36 11.42 0.57 6.61
CA GLY A 36 11.45 -0.22 7.83
C GLY A 36 10.94 0.49 9.07
N ASP A 37 10.31 1.65 8.93
CA ASP A 37 9.77 2.38 10.07
C ASP A 37 8.40 3.00 9.80
N PHE A 38 7.60 3.07 10.84
CA PHE A 38 6.45 3.94 10.90
C PHE A 38 6.90 5.33 11.33
N THR A 39 6.52 6.35 10.57
CA THR A 39 6.74 7.74 11.01
C THR A 39 5.58 8.20 11.87
N ASP A 40 5.81 9.21 12.72
CA ASP A 40 4.77 9.90 13.48
C ASP A 40 3.54 10.17 12.59
N GLY A 41 2.36 9.76 13.08
CA GLY A 41 1.13 9.81 12.29
C GLY A 41 0.14 8.72 12.66
N SER A 42 -0.87 8.55 11.81
CA SER A 42 -1.92 7.54 11.99
C SER A 42 -1.50 6.21 11.38
N ALA A 43 -1.75 5.11 12.10
CA ALA A 43 -1.62 3.74 11.61
C ALA A 43 -2.86 2.93 11.99
N LEU A 44 -3.05 1.79 11.33
CA LEU A 44 -4.13 0.86 11.66
C LEU A 44 -3.57 -0.40 12.29
N THR A 45 -4.29 -0.98 13.24
CA THR A 45 -3.95 -2.30 13.80
C THR A 45 -4.16 -3.41 12.75
N LEU A 46 -3.24 -4.37 12.70
CA LEU A 46 -3.20 -5.39 11.67
C LEU A 46 -4.12 -6.59 11.96
N SER A 47 -4.29 -6.95 13.23
CA SER A 47 -5.03 -8.14 13.70
C SER A 47 -5.96 -7.82 14.85
N ASP A 48 -7.00 -8.63 15.00
CA ASP A 48 -7.77 -8.67 16.24
C ASP A 48 -6.87 -9.06 17.41
N GLY A 49 -7.11 -8.46 18.56
CA GLY A 49 -6.30 -8.73 19.74
C GLY A 49 -4.97 -7.98 19.79
N ALA A 50 -4.80 -6.92 18.99
CA ALA A 50 -3.58 -6.12 19.01
C ALA A 50 -3.42 -5.45 20.40
N VAL A 51 -2.39 -5.85 21.14
CA VAL A 51 -2.22 -5.46 22.55
C VAL A 51 -1.55 -4.09 22.65
N VAL A 52 -2.09 -3.24 23.52
CA VAL A 52 -1.43 -2.03 23.99
C VAL A 52 -0.84 -2.32 25.38
N TYR A 53 0.47 -2.17 25.50
CA TYR A 53 1.25 -2.45 26.70
C TYR A 53 1.50 -1.17 27.51
N GLU A 54 1.63 -1.29 28.83
CA GLU A 54 1.96 -0.17 29.71
C GLU A 54 3.38 0.36 29.45
N ASP A 55 4.32 -0.53 29.11
CA ASP A 55 5.72 -0.21 28.79
C ASP A 55 6.16 -0.96 27.52
N ALA A 56 7.31 -0.59 26.95
CA ALA A 56 7.94 -1.22 25.80
C ALA A 56 8.55 -2.60 26.16
N ASP A 57 7.74 -3.47 26.75
CA ASP A 57 8.08 -4.83 27.19
C ASP A 57 6.84 -5.73 27.07
N THR A 58 6.97 -6.86 26.37
CA THR A 58 5.90 -7.86 26.23
C THR A 58 5.52 -8.54 27.56
N GLY A 59 6.38 -8.42 28.59
CA GLY A 59 6.09 -8.85 29.96
C GLY A 59 5.35 -7.80 30.81
N SER A 60 5.17 -6.57 30.31
CA SER A 60 4.43 -5.52 31.02
C SER A 60 2.92 -5.76 30.99
N ALA A 61 2.16 -5.02 31.81
CA ALA A 61 0.71 -5.14 31.84
C ALA A 61 0.09 -4.68 30.51
N SER A 62 -0.91 -5.42 30.02
CA SER A 62 -1.76 -4.93 28.93
C SER A 62 -2.72 -3.87 29.46
N VAL A 63 -2.69 -2.68 28.88
CA VAL A 63 -3.63 -1.59 29.21
C VAL A 63 -4.87 -1.60 28.30
N ASP A 64 -4.74 -2.17 27.10
CA ASP A 64 -5.86 -2.34 26.16
C ASP A 64 -5.61 -3.48 25.16
N MET A 65 -6.66 -3.86 24.44
CA MET A 65 -6.63 -4.84 23.36
C MET A 65 -7.58 -4.41 22.23
N LEU A 66 -7.03 -4.26 21.04
CA LEU A 66 -7.69 -3.62 19.91
C LEU A 66 -8.17 -4.63 18.85
N PRO A 67 -9.35 -4.42 18.24
CA PRO A 67 -9.74 -5.14 17.03
C PRO A 67 -8.93 -4.66 15.82
N ALA A 68 -8.83 -5.48 14.78
CA ALA A 68 -8.16 -5.12 13.52
C ALA A 68 -8.80 -3.87 12.88
N GLY A 69 -7.96 -3.06 12.23
CA GLY A 69 -8.40 -1.83 11.58
C GLY A 69 -8.70 -0.67 12.53
N THR A 70 -8.44 -0.84 13.83
CA THR A 70 -8.49 0.28 14.79
C THR A 70 -7.39 1.27 14.46
N GLU A 71 -7.77 2.53 14.30
CA GLU A 71 -6.84 3.64 14.13
C GLU A 71 -6.12 3.97 15.44
N VAL A 72 -4.81 4.13 15.35
CA VAL A 72 -3.92 4.55 16.44
C VAL A 72 -3.04 5.70 15.97
N GLU A 73 -2.71 6.62 16.87
CA GLU A 73 -1.72 7.67 16.61
C GLU A 73 -0.36 7.22 17.15
N ILE A 74 0.64 7.13 16.28
CA ILE A 74 2.03 6.88 16.65
C ILE A 74 2.64 8.21 17.12
N THR A 75 3.08 8.20 18.37
CA THR A 75 3.63 9.37 19.08
C THR A 75 5.14 9.30 19.28
N GLY A 76 5.74 8.16 18.92
CA GLY A 76 7.17 7.93 18.97
C GLY A 76 7.54 6.46 18.76
N SER A 77 8.83 6.19 18.68
CA SER A 77 9.41 4.86 18.57
C SER A 77 10.37 4.56 19.73
N GLY A 78 10.47 3.27 20.06
CA GLY A 78 11.37 2.71 21.05
C GLY A 78 12.43 1.81 20.41
N GLY A 79 13.18 1.08 21.24
CA GLY A 79 14.18 0.13 20.78
C GLY A 79 13.60 -1.02 19.95
N ASP A 80 14.49 -1.80 19.35
CA ASP A 80 14.13 -3.04 18.68
C ASP A 80 13.76 -4.15 19.68
N ILE A 81 12.91 -5.06 19.24
CA ILE A 81 12.50 -6.25 19.96
C ILE A 81 12.48 -7.45 19.01
N LEU A 82 12.97 -8.58 19.51
CA LEU A 82 12.80 -9.88 18.89
C LEU A 82 11.62 -10.61 19.53
N LEU A 83 10.61 -10.90 18.72
CA LEU A 83 9.41 -11.63 19.15
C LEU A 83 9.62 -13.15 19.12
N GLU A 84 8.75 -13.87 19.83
CA GLU A 84 8.79 -15.34 19.90
C GLU A 84 8.62 -16.03 18.53
N ASN A 85 7.93 -15.38 17.59
CA ASN A 85 7.75 -15.85 16.21
C ASN A 85 8.97 -15.57 15.30
N GLY A 86 10.10 -15.19 15.88
CA GLY A 86 11.35 -14.92 15.17
C GLY A 86 11.46 -13.53 14.54
N THR A 87 10.37 -12.75 14.52
CA THR A 87 10.35 -11.42 13.88
C THR A 87 11.03 -10.38 14.75
N ALA A 88 12.04 -9.71 14.19
CA ALA A 88 12.56 -8.46 14.75
C ALA A 88 11.66 -7.29 14.32
N THR A 89 11.35 -6.39 15.23
CA THR A 89 10.53 -5.19 14.99
C THR A 89 10.89 -4.08 15.99
N TYR A 90 10.21 -2.95 15.95
CA TYR A 90 10.35 -1.85 16.90
C TYR A 90 9.16 -1.75 17.83
N TRP A 91 9.38 -1.12 18.97
CA TRP A 91 8.30 -0.59 19.81
C TRP A 91 7.82 0.76 19.30
N TYR A 92 6.52 1.01 19.40
CA TYR A 92 5.91 2.29 19.08
C TYR A 92 5.05 2.77 20.23
N SER A 93 5.28 3.99 20.71
CA SER A 93 4.37 4.62 21.68
C SER A 93 3.14 5.11 20.94
N VAL A 94 1.97 4.68 21.38
CA VAL A 94 0.69 4.97 20.72
C VAL A 94 -0.27 5.71 21.64
N SER A 95 -1.09 6.54 21.01
CA SER A 95 -2.26 7.19 21.59
C SER A 95 -3.49 6.67 20.85
N VAL A 96 -4.47 6.15 21.60
CA VAL A 96 -5.68 5.56 21.04
C VAL A 96 -6.91 6.30 21.54
N PRO A 97 -7.66 7.00 20.66
CA PRO A 97 -8.90 7.67 21.03
C PRO A 97 -9.95 6.69 21.56
N ARG A 98 -10.68 7.13 22.59
CA ARG A 98 -11.82 6.42 23.19
C ARG A 98 -12.98 7.38 23.38
N GLU A 99 -14.19 6.84 23.54
CA GLU A 99 -15.37 7.65 23.90
C GLU A 99 -15.16 8.50 25.16
N ARG A 100 -14.31 8.03 26.09
CA ARG A 100 -14.05 8.67 27.39
C ARG A 100 -12.57 9.01 27.63
N GLY A 101 -11.85 9.43 26.59
CA GLY A 101 -10.49 9.93 26.72
C GLY A 101 -9.53 9.29 25.73
N VAL A 102 -8.29 9.11 26.18
CA VAL A 102 -7.21 8.53 25.38
C VAL A 102 -6.61 7.38 26.19
N CYS A 103 -6.33 6.27 25.51
CA CYS A 103 -5.49 5.21 26.03
C CYS A 103 -4.09 5.39 25.45
N GLU A 104 -3.09 5.57 26.31
CA GLU A 104 -1.68 5.66 25.90
C GLU A 104 -0.95 4.37 26.30
N GLY A 105 0.05 3.98 25.50
CA GLY A 105 0.89 2.83 25.80
C GLY A 105 1.82 2.50 24.65
N TRP A 106 2.23 1.24 24.56
CA TRP A 106 3.19 0.76 23.58
C TRP A 106 2.64 -0.40 22.76
N MET A 107 3.01 -0.48 21.49
CA MET A 107 2.66 -1.59 20.59
C MET A 107 3.90 -2.05 19.82
N THR A 108 3.94 -3.32 19.46
CA THR A 108 4.96 -3.85 18.54
C THR A 108 4.64 -3.43 17.11
N GLY A 109 5.65 -3.18 16.27
CA GLY A 109 5.41 -2.84 14.86
C GLY A 109 4.65 -3.92 14.08
N THR A 110 4.78 -5.20 14.46
CA THR A 110 4.00 -6.31 13.89
C THR A 110 2.51 -6.27 14.22
N SER A 111 2.10 -5.48 15.22
CA SER A 111 0.69 -5.25 15.54
C SER A 111 0.04 -4.18 14.65
N LEU A 112 0.83 -3.47 13.85
CA LEU A 112 0.41 -2.38 12.98
C LEU A 112 0.46 -2.82 11.51
N ALA A 113 -0.50 -2.35 10.71
CA ALA A 113 -0.56 -2.61 9.29
C ALA A 113 0.48 -1.74 8.58
N LEU A 114 1.38 -2.39 7.83
CA LEU A 114 2.40 -1.70 7.02
C LEU A 114 1.78 -0.96 5.82
N ALA A 115 0.59 -1.38 5.38
CA ALA A 115 -0.19 -0.69 4.35
C ALA A 115 -1.69 -0.96 4.52
N PHE A 116 -2.53 -0.01 4.10
CA PHE A 116 -3.98 -0.16 4.13
C PHE A 116 -4.66 0.60 2.99
N GLN A 117 -5.76 0.04 2.47
CA GLN A 117 -6.48 0.62 1.32
C GLN A 117 -8.00 0.47 1.51
N PRO A 118 -8.77 1.56 1.56
CA PRO A 118 -10.23 1.47 1.48
C PRO A 118 -10.66 0.89 0.13
N LEU A 119 -11.57 -0.10 0.16
CA LEU A 119 -12.14 -0.79 -1.01
C LEU A 119 -13.61 -0.36 -1.28
N GLY A 120 -13.98 0.83 -0.81
CA GLY A 120 -15.34 1.35 -0.88
C GLY A 120 -16.29 0.81 0.20
N GLY A 121 -17.35 1.58 0.48
CA GLY A 121 -18.27 1.28 1.58
C GLY A 121 -17.55 1.25 2.91
N ASP A 122 -17.77 0.19 3.69
CA ASP A 122 -17.12 -0.12 4.96
C ASP A 122 -16.10 -1.26 4.84
N THR A 123 -15.52 -1.42 3.64
CA THR A 123 -14.53 -2.45 3.33
C THR A 123 -13.11 -1.88 3.35
N LEU A 124 -12.21 -2.53 4.08
CA LEU A 124 -10.84 -2.09 4.29
C LEU A 124 -9.85 -3.24 4.05
N PHE A 125 -8.85 -2.99 3.21
CA PHE A 125 -7.69 -3.85 3.05
C PHE A 125 -6.60 -3.48 4.05
N LEU A 126 -5.92 -4.48 4.61
CA LEU A 126 -4.75 -4.34 5.49
C LEU A 126 -3.64 -5.28 5.03
N TYR A 127 -2.38 -4.88 5.20
CA TYR A 127 -1.21 -5.73 4.98
C TYR A 127 -0.18 -5.56 6.09
N GLY A 128 0.51 -6.65 6.48
CA GLY A 128 1.69 -6.55 7.34
C GLY A 128 2.46 -7.86 7.53
N ILE A 129 3.60 -7.78 8.22
CA ILE A 129 4.49 -8.91 8.51
C ILE A 129 3.99 -9.67 9.74
N THR A 130 3.92 -11.00 9.64
CA THR A 130 3.35 -11.88 10.66
C THR A 130 4.34 -12.86 11.27
N GLY A 131 5.51 -13.03 10.66
CA GLY A 131 6.52 -13.98 11.14
C GLY A 131 7.85 -13.89 10.40
N TYR A 132 8.86 -14.53 10.96
CA TYR A 132 10.15 -14.76 10.31
C TYR A 132 10.64 -16.16 10.62
N ASP A 133 10.95 -16.95 9.60
CA ASP A 133 11.53 -18.28 9.75
C ASP A 133 13.06 -18.20 9.60
N PRO A 134 13.84 -18.38 10.68
CA PRO A 134 15.30 -18.35 10.61
C PRO A 134 15.90 -19.55 9.88
N GLY A 135 15.15 -20.64 9.68
CA GLY A 135 15.61 -21.82 8.95
C GLY A 135 15.64 -21.60 7.44
N THR A 136 14.71 -20.81 6.92
CA THR A 136 14.63 -20.44 5.49
C THR A 136 15.06 -18.99 5.24
N CYS A 137 15.37 -18.25 6.29
CA CYS A 137 15.68 -16.81 6.26
C CYS A 137 14.58 -15.96 5.62
N SER A 138 13.31 -16.35 5.75
CA SER A 138 12.20 -15.73 5.02
C SER A 138 11.13 -15.14 5.94
N PHE A 139 10.60 -13.97 5.55
CA PHE A 139 9.43 -13.41 6.22
C PHE A 139 8.13 -14.11 5.79
N SER A 140 7.18 -14.14 6.71
CA SER A 140 5.77 -14.39 6.43
C SER A 140 4.98 -13.10 6.58
N SER A 141 4.02 -12.88 5.71
CA SER A 141 3.12 -11.73 5.74
C SER A 141 1.67 -12.16 5.54
N ALA A 142 0.76 -11.26 5.89
CA ALA A 142 -0.66 -11.45 5.66
C ALA A 142 -1.28 -10.22 5.00
N ALA A 143 -2.16 -10.45 4.04
CA ALA A 143 -3.08 -9.46 3.52
C ALA A 143 -4.50 -9.85 3.94
N ARG A 144 -5.27 -8.87 4.44
CA ARG A 144 -6.55 -9.07 5.10
C ARG A 144 -7.59 -8.11 4.57
N VAL A 145 -8.85 -8.55 4.59
CA VAL A 145 -10.00 -7.68 4.31
C VAL A 145 -10.94 -7.67 5.50
N LEU A 146 -11.29 -6.45 5.92
CA LEU A 146 -12.31 -6.15 6.91
C LEU A 146 -13.57 -5.66 6.19
N VAL A 147 -14.75 -6.15 6.57
CA VAL A 147 -16.06 -5.60 6.17
C VAL A 147 -16.82 -5.27 7.44
N SER A 148 -17.26 -4.01 7.56
CA SER A 148 -17.90 -3.49 8.78
C SER A 148 -17.06 -3.72 10.05
N GLY A 149 -15.73 -3.62 9.94
CA GLY A 149 -14.79 -3.86 11.04
C GLY A 149 -14.55 -5.32 11.43
N ARG A 150 -15.08 -6.29 10.67
CA ARG A 150 -14.85 -7.73 10.90
C ARG A 150 -13.98 -8.31 9.80
N MET A 151 -12.96 -9.10 10.16
CA MET A 151 -12.12 -9.81 9.20
C MET A 151 -12.94 -10.89 8.48
N VAL A 152 -12.98 -10.82 7.15
CA VAL A 152 -13.76 -11.73 6.30
C VAL A 152 -12.89 -12.56 5.36
N SER A 153 -11.67 -12.12 5.07
CA SER A 153 -10.73 -12.84 4.22
C SER A 153 -9.29 -12.55 4.62
N GLU A 154 -8.43 -13.55 4.48
CA GLU A 154 -6.99 -13.47 4.70
C GLU A 154 -6.26 -14.31 3.65
N ILE A 155 -5.13 -13.81 3.17
CA ILE A 155 -4.12 -14.60 2.47
C ILE A 155 -2.78 -14.42 3.17
N VAL A 156 -2.00 -15.51 3.24
CA VAL A 156 -0.65 -15.52 3.81
C VAL A 156 0.34 -15.82 2.69
N PHE A 157 1.43 -15.05 2.63
CA PHE A 157 2.47 -15.22 1.61
C PHE A 157 3.84 -14.73 2.08
N SER A 158 4.87 -15.00 1.28
CA SER A 158 6.22 -14.48 1.52
C SER A 158 6.44 -13.20 0.72
N PRO A 159 6.68 -12.06 1.37
CA PRO A 159 7.05 -10.83 0.67
C PRO A 159 8.51 -10.89 0.21
N PRO A 160 8.96 -9.99 -0.70
CA PRO A 160 10.37 -9.81 -0.96
C PRO A 160 11.11 -9.45 0.33
N ASP A 161 12.22 -10.13 0.61
CA ASP A 161 12.98 -9.99 1.85
C ASP A 161 14.42 -9.51 1.65
N GLY A 162 14.89 -9.41 0.39
CA GLY A 162 16.22 -8.90 0.03
C GLY A 162 17.39 -9.69 0.64
N GLY A 163 17.14 -10.83 1.29
CA GLY A 163 18.17 -11.61 1.99
C GLY A 163 18.81 -10.90 3.19
N PHE A 164 18.15 -9.92 3.82
CA PHE A 164 18.73 -9.15 4.93
C PHE A 164 18.95 -9.95 6.23
N GLY A 165 18.51 -11.20 6.29
CA GLY A 165 18.56 -12.00 7.51
C GLY A 165 17.54 -11.52 8.55
N GLN A 166 17.85 -11.75 9.83
CA GLN A 166 16.97 -11.41 10.95
C GLN A 166 17.12 -9.94 11.36
N VAL A 167 16.62 -9.04 10.52
CA VAL A 167 16.48 -7.60 10.81
C VAL A 167 15.00 -7.23 10.77
N PRO A 168 14.58 -6.10 11.36
CA PRO A 168 13.26 -5.55 11.07
C PRO A 168 13.02 -5.45 9.56
N TYR A 169 11.80 -5.79 9.12
CA TYR A 169 11.46 -5.78 7.71
C TYR A 169 11.62 -4.36 7.13
N SER A 170 12.47 -4.20 6.13
CA SER A 170 13.04 -2.90 5.73
C SER A 170 12.54 -2.35 4.38
N TYR A 171 11.74 -3.12 3.63
CA TYR A 171 11.11 -2.60 2.42
C TYR A 171 10.10 -1.51 2.79
N SER A 172 10.09 -0.42 2.04
CA SER A 172 8.95 0.49 2.03
C SER A 172 7.75 -0.26 1.44
N VAL A 173 6.59 -0.12 2.07
CA VAL A 173 5.37 -0.77 1.62
C VAL A 173 4.31 0.29 1.32
N ARG A 174 3.66 0.15 0.17
CA ARG A 174 2.59 1.04 -0.27
C ARG A 174 1.45 0.24 -0.85
N SER A 175 0.23 0.62 -0.51
CA SER A 175 -0.95 0.15 -1.23
C SER A 175 -1.50 1.25 -2.15
N ALA A 176 -2.10 0.84 -3.27
CA ALA A 176 -2.81 1.74 -4.18
C ALA A 176 -3.96 1.00 -4.86
N PRO A 177 -5.08 1.67 -5.17
CA PRO A 177 -6.16 1.04 -5.92
C PRO A 177 -5.73 0.83 -7.38
N ALA A 178 -6.23 -0.25 -7.98
CA ALA A 178 -6.14 -0.54 -9.41
C ALA A 178 -7.55 -0.80 -9.97
N VAL A 179 -7.69 -0.67 -11.30
CA VAL A 179 -8.97 -0.64 -12.01
C VAL A 179 -9.45 -2.08 -12.30
N PRO A 180 -10.53 -2.59 -11.68
CA PRO A 180 -11.02 -3.95 -11.89
C PRO A 180 -11.81 -4.17 -13.19
N GLU A 181 -12.25 -3.09 -13.85
CA GLU A 181 -13.10 -3.15 -15.03
C GLU A 181 -12.52 -4.06 -16.12
N GLY A 182 -13.32 -5.03 -16.55
CA GLY A 182 -12.92 -6.03 -17.53
C GLY A 182 -12.49 -7.38 -16.94
N LEU A 183 -12.39 -7.50 -15.60
CA LEU A 183 -12.25 -8.78 -14.89
C LEU A 183 -13.57 -9.13 -14.18
N ARG A 184 -14.29 -10.15 -14.65
CA ARG A 184 -15.64 -10.47 -14.12
C ARG A 184 -15.59 -10.86 -12.65
N GLY A 185 -16.57 -10.38 -11.87
CA GLY A 185 -16.72 -10.75 -10.46
C GLY A 185 -15.69 -10.13 -9.52
N LEU A 186 -14.73 -9.35 -10.02
CA LEU A 186 -13.87 -8.53 -9.18
C LEU A 186 -14.56 -7.21 -8.85
N ARG A 187 -14.52 -6.87 -7.56
CA ARG A 187 -15.06 -5.61 -7.04
C ARG A 187 -13.97 -4.55 -6.94
N ASP A 188 -12.81 -4.92 -6.43
CA ASP A 188 -11.67 -4.03 -6.20
C ASP A 188 -10.34 -4.75 -6.46
N ILE A 189 -9.31 -3.99 -6.81
CA ILE A 189 -7.93 -4.48 -6.89
C ILE A 189 -7.04 -3.55 -6.09
N VAL A 190 -6.20 -4.13 -5.24
CA VAL A 190 -5.12 -3.43 -4.53
C VAL A 190 -3.81 -3.82 -5.19
N ARG A 191 -3.05 -2.83 -5.65
CA ARG A 191 -1.64 -3.01 -5.96
C ARG A 191 -0.83 -2.76 -4.70
N LEU A 192 -0.19 -3.81 -4.20
CA LEU A 192 0.71 -3.75 -3.06
C LEU A 192 2.16 -3.69 -3.57
N SER A 193 2.82 -2.56 -3.33
CA SER A 193 4.20 -2.29 -3.75
C SER A 193 5.18 -2.52 -2.60
N PHE A 194 6.23 -3.28 -2.88
CA PHE A 194 7.42 -3.47 -2.04
C PHE A 194 8.58 -2.74 -2.69
N ILE A 195 9.10 -1.72 -2.02
CA ILE A 195 10.04 -0.76 -2.59
C ILE A 195 11.31 -0.71 -1.75
N TYR A 196 12.45 -0.96 -2.39
CA TYR A 196 13.79 -0.83 -1.87
C TYR A 196 14.69 -0.15 -2.91
N GLU A 197 14.98 1.13 -2.69
CA GLU A 197 15.64 2.00 -3.67
C GLU A 197 17.17 1.85 -3.63
N ALA A 198 17.66 0.63 -3.82
CA ALA A 198 19.08 0.33 -3.90
C ALA A 198 19.40 -0.62 -5.06
N CYS A 199 20.58 -0.45 -5.67
CA CYS A 199 21.04 -1.29 -6.76
C CYS A 199 21.07 -2.78 -6.35
N GLY A 200 20.67 -3.64 -7.27
CA GLY A 200 20.66 -5.08 -7.06
C GLY A 200 19.52 -5.60 -6.18
N PHE A 201 18.69 -4.75 -5.58
CA PHE A 201 17.52 -5.18 -4.81
C PHE A 201 16.26 -5.24 -5.67
N LEU A 202 15.44 -6.26 -5.40
CA LEU A 202 14.21 -6.54 -6.14
C LEU A 202 13.05 -5.75 -5.56
N ASN A 203 12.48 -4.83 -6.32
CA ASN A 203 11.15 -4.28 -6.05
C ASN A 203 10.09 -5.21 -6.60
N ARG A 204 8.93 -5.26 -5.95
CA ARG A 204 7.79 -6.09 -6.41
C ARG A 204 6.48 -5.37 -6.20
N ASP A 205 5.65 -5.35 -7.23
CA ASP A 205 4.23 -5.09 -7.11
C ASP A 205 3.46 -6.42 -7.13
N ILE A 206 2.44 -6.56 -6.28
CA ILE A 206 1.51 -7.70 -6.28
C ILE A 206 0.09 -7.15 -6.45
N LEU A 207 -0.69 -7.72 -7.37
CA LEU A 207 -2.12 -7.46 -7.43
C LEU A 207 -2.86 -8.35 -6.44
N LEU A 208 -3.69 -7.76 -5.59
CA LEU A 208 -4.57 -8.45 -4.66
C LEU A 208 -6.02 -8.10 -5.04
N CYS A 209 -6.78 -9.12 -5.40
CA CYS A 209 -8.08 -8.97 -6.04
C CYS A 209 -9.20 -9.31 -5.05
N TRP A 210 -10.09 -8.37 -4.79
CA TRP A 210 -11.24 -8.56 -3.91
C TRP A 210 -12.50 -8.82 -4.73
N THR A 211 -13.14 -9.98 -4.53
CA THR A 211 -14.38 -10.35 -5.23
C THR A 211 -15.64 -9.75 -4.59
N GLY A 212 -15.53 -9.22 -3.37
CA GLY A 212 -16.67 -8.90 -2.52
C GLY A 212 -16.84 -9.89 -1.36
N ASP A 213 -16.30 -11.09 -1.51
CA ASP A 213 -16.37 -12.16 -0.50
C ASP A 213 -15.00 -12.77 -0.16
N GLU A 214 -14.07 -12.78 -1.12
CA GLU A 214 -12.75 -13.41 -1.00
C GLU A 214 -11.63 -12.53 -1.58
N LEU A 215 -10.48 -12.53 -0.90
CA LEU A 215 -9.26 -11.90 -1.36
C LEU A 215 -8.40 -12.95 -2.07
N ILE A 216 -8.05 -12.67 -3.33
CA ILE A 216 -7.33 -13.58 -4.21
C ILE A 216 -6.00 -12.96 -4.60
N MET A 217 -4.93 -13.75 -4.54
CA MET A 217 -3.62 -13.32 -5.01
C MET A 217 -3.60 -13.33 -6.55
N GLY A 218 -3.27 -12.19 -7.14
CA GLY A 218 -3.06 -12.02 -8.56
C GLY A 218 -1.58 -12.08 -8.96
N PRO A 219 -1.27 -11.71 -10.21
CA PRO A 219 0.10 -11.66 -10.72
C PRO A 219 0.98 -10.67 -9.96
N SER A 220 2.28 -10.91 -10.02
CA SER A 220 3.31 -9.97 -9.55
C SER A 220 4.08 -9.36 -10.72
N ALA A 221 4.59 -8.15 -10.52
CA ALA A 221 5.49 -7.47 -11.44
C ALA A 221 6.73 -7.01 -10.67
N ASP A 222 7.88 -7.51 -11.09
CA ASP A 222 9.17 -7.25 -10.47
C ASP A 222 9.92 -6.12 -11.18
N SER A 223 10.73 -5.37 -10.45
CA SER A 223 11.71 -4.47 -11.05
C SER A 223 13.03 -4.48 -10.29
N GLN A 224 14.12 -4.41 -11.02
CA GLN A 224 15.47 -4.42 -10.49
C GLN A 224 16.35 -3.57 -11.40
N PHE A 225 17.33 -2.92 -10.81
CA PHE A 225 18.27 -2.08 -11.51
C PHE A 225 19.67 -2.32 -10.97
N GLU A 226 20.64 -2.43 -11.87
CA GLU A 226 22.07 -2.37 -11.55
C GLU A 226 22.71 -1.23 -12.32
N ALA A 227 23.44 -0.37 -11.60
CA ALA A 227 23.97 0.86 -12.15
C ALA A 227 25.02 0.55 -13.21
N SER A 228 24.87 1.17 -14.39
CA SER A 228 25.78 1.03 -15.53
C SER A 228 25.88 -0.40 -16.08
N GLU A 229 24.90 -1.27 -15.78
CA GLU A 229 24.84 -2.63 -16.32
C GLU A 229 23.51 -2.89 -17.01
N TYR A 230 22.43 -3.06 -16.24
CA TYR A 230 21.12 -3.40 -16.79
C TYR A 230 19.96 -2.89 -15.95
N ARG A 231 18.81 -2.80 -16.60
CA ARG A 231 17.52 -2.47 -16.00
C ARG A 231 16.50 -3.52 -16.40
N PHE A 232 15.77 -4.03 -15.43
CA PHE A 232 14.67 -4.97 -15.59
C PHE A 232 13.42 -4.35 -14.98
N VAL A 233 12.37 -4.18 -15.77
CA VAL A 233 11.09 -3.63 -15.30
C VAL A 233 9.95 -4.48 -15.82
N GLN A 234 9.13 -4.97 -14.90
CA GLN A 234 7.83 -5.50 -15.21
C GLN A 234 6.74 -4.49 -14.84
N SER A 235 5.70 -4.43 -15.66
CA SER A 235 4.53 -3.59 -15.42
C SER A 235 3.25 -4.34 -15.77
N PHE A 236 2.16 -4.02 -15.07
CA PHE A 236 0.86 -4.59 -15.39
C PHE A 236 0.23 -3.85 -16.56
N VAL A 237 -0.39 -4.61 -17.46
CA VAL A 237 -1.40 -4.12 -18.39
C VAL A 237 -2.73 -4.74 -17.97
N LEU A 238 -3.59 -3.92 -17.38
CA LEU A 238 -4.94 -4.28 -16.94
C LEU A 238 -5.92 -4.23 -18.12
N PRO A 239 -7.10 -4.86 -18.03
CA PRO A 239 -8.09 -4.82 -19.11
C PRO A 239 -8.56 -3.41 -19.47
N ALA A 240 -8.59 -2.50 -18.51
CA ALA A 240 -9.00 -1.11 -18.70
C ALA A 240 -7.95 -0.23 -19.39
N ASP A 241 -6.70 -0.71 -19.51
CA ASP A 241 -5.65 0.02 -20.20
C ASP A 241 -5.86 0.04 -21.72
N SER A 242 -5.23 0.96 -22.42
CA SER A 242 -5.42 1.17 -23.87
C SER A 242 -5.12 -0.06 -24.74
N SER A 243 -4.25 -0.94 -24.28
CA SER A 243 -3.93 -2.22 -24.92
C SER A 243 -4.43 -3.45 -24.13
N GLY A 244 -5.23 -3.22 -23.09
CA GLY A 244 -5.82 -4.25 -22.24
C GLY A 244 -6.76 -5.18 -23.01
N ARG A 245 -7.00 -6.36 -22.44
CA ARG A 245 -7.97 -7.33 -22.97
C ARG A 245 -8.87 -7.80 -21.81
N PRO A 246 -10.17 -8.00 -22.04
CA PRO A 246 -11.06 -8.54 -21.02
C PRO A 246 -10.53 -9.87 -20.47
N GLU A 247 -10.71 -10.08 -19.17
CA GLU A 247 -10.36 -11.31 -18.46
C GLU A 247 -8.86 -11.65 -18.53
N GLU A 248 -7.99 -10.68 -18.77
CA GLU A 248 -6.54 -10.86 -18.83
C GLU A 248 -5.82 -9.74 -18.08
N VAL A 249 -4.84 -10.11 -17.26
CA VAL A 249 -3.78 -9.19 -16.82
C VAL A 249 -2.50 -9.63 -17.51
N ARG A 250 -1.82 -8.72 -18.20
CA ARG A 250 -0.49 -9.02 -18.76
C ARG A 250 0.59 -8.41 -17.91
N VAL A 251 1.67 -9.15 -17.72
CA VAL A 251 2.91 -8.64 -17.12
C VAL A 251 3.87 -8.35 -18.28
N LEU A 252 3.97 -7.08 -18.66
CA LEU A 252 4.90 -6.61 -19.69
C LEU A 252 6.29 -6.48 -19.07
N THR A 253 7.27 -7.17 -19.64
CA THR A 253 8.67 -7.14 -19.22
C THR A 253 9.49 -6.36 -20.23
N GLU A 254 10.22 -5.36 -19.74
CA GLU A 254 11.18 -4.56 -20.50
C GLU A 254 12.57 -4.78 -19.92
N VAL A 255 13.53 -5.13 -20.78
CA VAL A 255 14.94 -5.29 -20.41
C VAL A 255 15.75 -4.24 -21.16
N SER A 256 16.56 -3.49 -20.42
CA SER A 256 17.47 -2.50 -21.00
C SER A 256 18.89 -2.74 -20.51
N GLN A 257 19.87 -2.42 -21.35
CA GLN A 257 21.30 -2.49 -21.03
C GLN A 257 21.93 -1.10 -21.15
N TRP A 258 22.92 -0.83 -20.31
CA TRP A 258 23.67 0.40 -20.38
C TRP A 258 24.57 0.40 -21.62
N GLU A 259 24.48 1.44 -22.45
CA GLU A 259 25.31 1.61 -23.63
C GLU A 259 26.25 2.81 -23.41
N GLU A 260 27.56 2.54 -23.30
CA GLU A 260 28.58 3.57 -23.05
C GLU A 260 28.57 4.67 -24.12
N GLY A 261 28.25 4.32 -25.37
CA GLY A 261 28.25 5.26 -26.48
C GLY A 261 27.15 6.33 -26.39
N THR A 262 26.03 6.01 -25.72
CA THR A 262 24.91 6.95 -25.50
C THR A 262 24.84 7.47 -24.07
N GLU A 263 25.62 6.90 -23.15
CA GLU A 263 25.53 7.15 -21.71
C GLU A 263 24.08 6.98 -21.21
N ASP A 264 23.38 5.96 -21.71
CA ASP A 264 21.98 5.71 -21.39
C ASP A 264 21.62 4.22 -21.49
N TYR A 265 20.48 3.86 -20.92
CA TYR A 265 19.88 2.54 -21.06
C TYR A 265 19.15 2.39 -22.39
N VAL A 266 19.55 1.40 -23.17
CA VAL A 266 18.89 1.03 -24.43
C VAL A 266 18.07 -0.22 -24.22
N LEU A 267 16.80 -0.16 -24.62
CA LEU A 267 15.88 -1.31 -24.60
C LEU A 267 16.42 -2.42 -25.52
N THR A 268 16.69 -3.59 -24.95
CA THR A 268 17.24 -4.75 -25.67
C THR A 268 16.20 -5.84 -25.89
N ASP A 269 15.21 -5.96 -25.00
CA ASP A 269 14.16 -6.96 -25.11
C ASP A 269 12.82 -6.46 -24.57
N THR A 270 11.73 -7.01 -25.11
CA THR A 270 10.37 -6.77 -24.64
C THR A 270 9.51 -7.99 -24.90
N TYR A 271 8.93 -8.53 -23.84
CA TYR A 271 7.99 -9.66 -23.91
C TYR A 271 6.93 -9.53 -22.83
N SER A 272 5.91 -10.38 -22.88
CA SER A 272 4.84 -10.34 -21.87
C SER A 272 4.37 -11.74 -21.51
N THR A 273 4.07 -11.93 -20.23
CA THR A 273 3.35 -13.10 -19.72
C THR A 273 1.87 -12.75 -19.59
N VAL A 274 0.99 -13.67 -20.00
CA VAL A 274 -0.46 -13.47 -19.92
C VAL A 274 -1.01 -14.26 -18.73
N HIS A 275 -1.77 -13.58 -17.88
CA HIS A 275 -2.51 -14.21 -16.79
C HIS A 275 -4.00 -14.09 -17.08
N ALA A 276 -4.61 -15.21 -17.50
CA ALA A 276 -6.04 -15.28 -17.79
C ALA A 276 -6.85 -15.45 -16.50
N TRP A 277 -7.87 -14.63 -16.34
CA TRP A 277 -8.82 -14.70 -15.23
C TRP A 277 -9.96 -15.67 -15.55
N ASP A 278 -10.11 -16.71 -14.72
CA ASP A 278 -11.17 -17.70 -14.91
C ASP A 278 -12.48 -17.36 -14.18
N GLY A 279 -12.45 -16.43 -13.23
CA GLY A 279 -13.56 -16.09 -12.34
C GLY A 279 -13.30 -16.41 -10.87
N SER A 280 -12.22 -17.16 -10.59
CA SER A 280 -11.79 -17.61 -9.26
C SER A 280 -10.27 -17.49 -9.03
N GLY A 281 -9.50 -17.34 -10.09
CA GLY A 281 -8.05 -17.20 -10.03
C GLY A 281 -7.45 -16.81 -11.38
N PHE A 282 -6.13 -16.61 -11.37
CA PHE A 282 -5.34 -16.35 -12.56
C PHE A 282 -4.59 -17.61 -13.01
N ILE A 283 -4.60 -17.88 -14.32
CA ILE A 283 -3.87 -18.95 -14.98
C ILE A 283 -2.80 -18.32 -15.87
N GLU A 284 -1.54 -18.69 -15.66
CA GLU A 284 -0.41 -18.20 -16.46
C GLU A 284 -0.30 -18.96 -17.81
N HIS A 285 -0.02 -18.22 -18.88
CA HIS A 285 0.13 -18.70 -20.25
C HIS A 285 1.41 -18.19 -20.93
#